data_AF-A0A936T4E8-F1
#
_entry.id   AF-A0A936T4E8-F1
#
_cell.length_a   1.000
_cell.length_b   1.000
_cell.length_c   1.000
_cell.angle_alpha   90.00
_cell.angle_beta   90.00
_cell.angle_gamma   90.00
#
_symmetry.space_group_name_H-M   'P 1'
#
loop_
_entity.id
_entity.type
_entity.pdbx_description
1 polymer ?
#
loop_
_entity_poly.entity_id
_entity_poly.type
_entity_poly.pdbx_seq_one_letter_code
_entity_poly.pdbx_strand_id
1 'polypeptide(L)'
;MNQLQWILVVLTLSLANTPSATSAADPPCDKYPPAQQPRCTEIWKALNKEDGPVIAQFGLDQQKRREEGKINGQQHLAENMTFIKQATEKRIERLKERMAKE
;
A
#
# COMPACT_ATOMS: atom_id res chain seq x y z
N MET A 1 2.01 45.21 -1.74
CA MET A 1 2.23 43.74 -1.80
C MET A 1 2.66 43.40 -3.21
N ASN A 2 3.89 42.93 -3.38
CA ASN A 2 4.56 42.83 -4.68
C ASN A 2 4.26 41.49 -5.36
N GLN A 3 4.04 41.47 -6.68
CA GLN A 3 3.81 40.26 -7.49
C GLN A 3 4.83 39.13 -7.23
N LEU A 4 6.10 39.50 -7.00
CA LEU A 4 7.15 38.54 -6.62
C LEU A 4 6.88 37.79 -5.31
N GLN A 5 6.23 38.43 -4.34
CA GLN A 5 5.89 37.77 -3.06
C GLN A 5 4.82 36.69 -3.26
N TRP A 6 3.87 36.90 -4.18
CA TRP A 6 2.86 35.89 -4.52
C TRP A 6 3.46 34.69 -5.22
N ILE A 7 4.37 34.91 -6.17
CA ILE A 7 5.03 33.82 -6.91
C ILE A 7 5.87 32.95 -5.96
N LEU A 8 6.60 33.56 -5.02
CA LEU A 8 7.40 32.84 -4.03
C LEU A 8 6.54 32.00 -3.07
N VAL A 9 5.37 32.50 -2.67
CA VAL A 9 4.43 31.76 -1.81
C VAL A 9 3.80 30.56 -2.54
N VAL A 10 3.46 30.72 -3.82
CA VAL A 10 2.89 29.61 -4.61
C VAL A 10 3.93 28.52 -4.88
N LEU A 11 5.20 28.90 -5.08
CA LEU A 11 6.27 27.95 -5.34
C LEU A 11 6.61 27.11 -4.08
N THR A 12 6.60 27.71 -2.90
CA THR A 12 6.89 27.00 -1.63
C THR A 12 5.75 26.05 -1.22
N LEU A 13 4.49 26.40 -1.50
CA LEU A 13 3.36 25.48 -1.26
C LEU A 13 3.40 24.23 -2.15
N SER A 14 4.02 24.31 -3.34
CA SER A 14 4.02 23.21 -4.31
C SER A 14 5.03 22.10 -3.96
N LEU A 15 6.11 22.41 -3.23
CA LEU A 15 7.12 21.42 -2.83
C LEU A 15 6.73 20.61 -1.57
N ALA A 16 5.70 21.02 -0.84
CA ALA A 16 5.26 20.32 0.37
C ALA A 16 4.41 19.08 0.08
N ASN A 17 3.90 18.92 -1.15
CA ASN A 17 3.17 17.73 -1.58
C ASN A 17 4.12 16.63 -2.03
N THR A 18 5.04 16.22 -1.14
CA THR A 18 5.59 14.87 -1.29
C THR A 18 4.48 13.91 -0.89
N PRO A 19 4.02 13.00 -1.77
CA PRO A 19 3.08 11.98 -1.36
C PRO A 19 3.74 11.21 -0.22
N SER A 20 3.17 11.33 0.98
CA SER A 20 3.59 10.53 2.12
C SER A 20 3.59 9.09 1.66
N ALA A 21 4.75 8.42 1.78
CA ALA A 21 4.85 6.99 1.54
C ALA A 21 3.70 6.36 2.32
N THR A 22 2.73 5.81 1.59
CA THR A 22 1.59 5.10 2.16
C THR A 22 2.20 4.01 3.00
N SER A 23 2.14 4.18 4.32
CA SER A 23 2.73 3.23 5.26
C SER A 23 2.06 1.90 4.99
N ALA A 24 2.80 0.96 4.41
CA ALA A 24 2.39 -0.43 4.42
C ALA A 24 2.08 -0.78 5.89
N ALA A 25 1.05 -1.59 6.11
CA ALA A 25 0.75 -2.09 7.45
C ALA A 25 2.04 -2.59 8.10
N ASP A 26 2.24 -2.25 9.38
CA ASP A 26 3.47 -2.58 10.10
C ASP A 26 3.79 -4.07 9.92
N PRO A 27 5.06 -4.41 9.64
CA PRO A 27 5.45 -5.80 9.48
C PRO A 27 5.16 -6.58 10.77
N PRO A 28 4.53 -7.77 10.71
CA PRO A 28 4.22 -8.58 11.89
C PRO A 28 5.47 -9.34 12.38
N CYS A 29 6.58 -8.63 12.53
CA CYS A 29 7.89 -9.19 12.85
C CYS A 29 8.13 -9.38 14.35
N ASP A 30 7.30 -8.77 15.20
CA ASP A 30 7.26 -8.96 16.64
C ASP A 30 7.09 -10.43 17.06
N LYS A 31 6.53 -11.26 16.17
CA LYS A 31 6.38 -12.72 16.35
C LYS A 31 7.69 -13.52 16.23
N TYR A 32 8.77 -12.92 15.73
CA TYR A 32 10.07 -13.57 15.57
C TYR A 32 11.08 -13.11 16.63
N PRO A 33 12.07 -13.95 16.99
CA PRO A 33 13.15 -13.55 17.89
C PRO A 33 13.86 -12.27 17.43
N PRO A 34 14.38 -11.42 18.34
CA PRO A 34 14.99 -10.13 17.97
C PRO A 34 16.05 -10.21 16.87
N ALA A 35 16.88 -11.27 16.88
CA ALA A 35 17.92 -11.50 15.87
C ALA A 35 17.36 -11.73 14.45
N GLN A 36 16.11 -12.18 14.32
CA GLN A 36 15.45 -12.47 13.04
C GLN A 36 14.55 -11.33 12.54
N GLN A 37 14.23 -10.34 13.38
CA GLN A 37 13.35 -9.22 13.01
C GLN A 37 13.86 -8.37 11.84
N PRO A 38 15.17 -8.06 11.71
CA PRO A 38 15.69 -7.33 10.56
C PRO A 38 15.37 -8.05 9.24
N ARG A 39 15.61 -9.36 9.17
CA ARG A 39 15.30 -10.17 7.99
C ARG A 39 13.81 -10.24 7.70
N CYS A 40 12.99 -10.42 8.74
CA CYS A 40 11.53 -10.37 8.57
C CYS A 40 11.08 -9.04 7.96
N THR A 41 11.67 -7.92 8.39
CA THR A 41 11.36 -6.58 7.86
C THR A 41 11.76 -6.45 6.38
N GLU A 42 12.93 -6.96 6.00
CA GLU A 42 13.38 -6.98 4.60
C GLU A 42 12.46 -7.82 3.71
N ILE A 43 12.10 -9.04 4.17
CA ILE A 43 11.18 -9.92 3.46
C ILE A 43 9.80 -9.26 3.33
N TRP A 44 9.29 -8.65 4.40
CA TRP A 44 8.00 -7.95 4.36
C TRP A 44 8.01 -6.82 3.35
N LYS A 45 9.07 -6.00 3.33
CA LYS A 45 9.22 -4.91 2.37
C LYS A 45 9.26 -5.43 0.93
N ALA A 46 9.98 -6.53 0.68
CA ALA A 46 10.03 -7.17 -0.64
C ALA A 46 8.64 -7.69 -1.06
N LEU A 47 7.94 -8.41 -0.17
CA LEU A 47 6.59 -8.93 -0.45
C LEU A 47 5.57 -7.83 -0.74
N ASN A 48 5.61 -6.71 -0.01
CA ASN A 48 4.73 -5.57 -0.29
C ASN A 48 5.04 -4.94 -1.65
N LYS A 49 6.32 -4.87 -2.03
CA LYS A 49 6.72 -4.39 -3.36
C LYS A 49 6.24 -5.34 -4.48
N GLU A 50 6.34 -6.66 -4.26
CA GLU A 50 5.84 -7.68 -5.18
C GLU A 50 4.32 -7.59 -5.37
N ASP A 51 3.57 -7.28 -4.31
CA ASP A 51 2.11 -7.18 -4.34
C ASP A 51 1.58 -5.86 -4.94
N GLY A 52 2.42 -4.82 -5.00
CA GLY A 52 2.03 -3.49 -5.45
C GLY A 52 1.29 -3.47 -6.81
N PRO A 53 1.84 -4.08 -7.87
CA PRO A 53 1.19 -4.10 -9.18
C PRO A 53 -0.19 -4.75 -9.20
N VAL A 54 -0.40 -5.88 -8.50
CA VAL A 54 -1.70 -6.56 -8.49
C VAL A 54 -2.74 -5.78 -7.69
N ILE A 55 -2.34 -5.13 -6.58
CA ILE A 55 -3.23 -4.26 -5.80
C ILE A 55 -3.64 -3.02 -6.61
N ALA A 56 -2.68 -2.41 -7.33
CA ALA A 56 -2.96 -1.26 -8.19
C ALA A 56 -3.92 -1.64 -9.33
N GLN A 57 -3.68 -2.76 -10.01
CA GLN A 57 -4.54 -3.23 -11.09
C GLN A 57 -5.97 -3.52 -10.58
N PHE A 58 -6.10 -4.18 -9.43
CA PHE A 58 -7.40 -4.40 -8.81
C PHE A 58 -8.15 -3.09 -8.55
N GLY A 59 -7.47 -2.07 -8.03
CA GLY A 59 -8.05 -0.73 -7.81
C GLY A 59 -8.54 -0.07 -9.10
N LEU A 60 -7.76 -0.13 -10.18
CA LEU A 60 -8.14 0.39 -11.49
C LEU A 60 -9.34 -0.36 -12.08
N ASP A 61 -9.37 -1.69 -11.96
CA ASP A 61 -10.48 -2.52 -12.44
C ASP A 61 -11.77 -2.22 -11.67
N GLN A 62 -11.66 -2.03 -10.35
CA GLN A 62 -12.77 -1.63 -9.49
C GLN A 62 -13.32 -0.24 -9.88
N GLN A 63 -12.43 0.72 -10.14
CA GLN A 63 -12.83 2.05 -10.59
C GLN A 63 -13.56 1.99 -11.93
N LYS A 64 -12.99 1.31 -12.92
CA LYS A 64 -13.61 1.13 -14.23
C LYS A 64 -14.99 0.48 -14.12
N ARG A 65 -15.14 -0.58 -13.30
CA ARG A 65 -16.44 -1.24 -13.08
C ARG A 65 -17.47 -0.32 -12.44
N ARG A 66 -17.07 0.60 -11.55
CA ARG A 66 -17.97 1.63 -11.01
C ARG A 66 -18.40 2.63 -12.09
N GLU A 67 -17.45 3.12 -12.88
CA GLU A 67 -17.70 4.08 -13.97
C GLU A 67 -18.61 3.49 -15.06
N GLU A 68 -18.48 2.19 -15.34
CA GLU A 68 -19.35 1.44 -16.25
C GLU A 68 -20.70 1.05 -15.63
N GLY A 69 -20.97 1.40 -14.37
CA GLY A 69 -22.21 1.06 -13.65
C GLY A 69 -22.37 -0.44 -13.33
N LYS A 70 -21.30 -1.24 -13.45
CA LYS A 70 -21.32 -2.69 -13.19
C LYS A 70 -21.35 -3.03 -11.70
N ILE A 71 -20.89 -2.11 -10.85
CA ILE A 71 -20.96 -2.25 -9.40
C ILE A 71 -21.37 -0.94 -8.74
N ASN A 72 -22.13 -1.05 -7.65
CA ASN A 72 -22.52 0.08 -6.83
C ASN A 72 -21.52 0.36 -5.69
N GLY A 73 -21.85 1.38 -4.89
CA GLY A 73 -21.11 1.80 -3.70
C GLY A 73 -20.73 0.66 -2.74
N GLN A 74 -21.73 -0.14 -2.39
CA GLN A 74 -21.63 -1.19 -1.39
C GLN A 74 -20.88 -2.40 -1.93
N GLN A 75 -21.12 -2.79 -3.18
CA GLN A 75 -20.42 -3.91 -3.83
C GLN A 75 -18.93 -3.65 -3.92
N HIS A 76 -18.52 -2.47 -4.37
CA HIS A 76 -17.10 -2.10 -4.39
C HIS A 76 -16.45 -2.13 -3.01
N LEU A 77 -17.12 -1.62 -1.97
CA LEU A 77 -16.57 -1.67 -0.61
C LEU A 77 -16.39 -3.12 -0.15
N ALA A 78 -17.41 -3.97 -0.34
CA ALA A 78 -17.36 -5.37 0.04
C ALA A 78 -16.26 -6.15 -0.72
N GLU A 79 -16.14 -5.90 -2.03
CA GLU A 79 -15.11 -6.52 -2.87
C GLU A 79 -13.71 -6.05 -2.49
N ASN A 80 -13.51 -4.75 -2.24
CA ASN A 80 -12.23 -4.21 -1.75
C ASN A 80 -11.81 -4.84 -0.43
N MET A 81 -12.74 -4.94 0.53
CA MET A 81 -12.45 -5.55 1.83
C MET A 81 -12.08 -7.02 1.69
N THR A 82 -12.78 -7.74 0.82
CA THR A 82 -12.49 -9.16 0.52
C THR A 82 -11.11 -9.32 -0.10
N PHE A 83 -10.77 -8.49 -1.09
CA PHE A 83 -9.47 -8.51 -1.75
C PHE A 83 -8.33 -8.17 -0.78
N ILE A 84 -8.46 -7.10 0.00
CA ILE A 84 -7.43 -6.70 0.99
C ILE A 84 -7.18 -7.82 2.00
N LYS A 85 -8.24 -8.46 2.50
CA LYS A 85 -8.13 -9.59 3.42
C LYS A 85 -7.33 -10.74 2.79
N GLN A 86 -7.75 -11.21 1.61
CA GLN A 86 -7.08 -12.31 0.93
C GLN A 86 -5.63 -12.00 0.54
N ALA A 87 -5.36 -10.78 0.08
CA ALA A 87 -4.00 -10.35 -0.25
C ALA A 87 -3.10 -10.32 0.99
N THR A 88 -3.64 -9.86 2.12
CA THR A 88 -2.93 -9.84 3.40
C THR A 88 -2.64 -11.26 3.88
N GLU A 89 -3.62 -12.16 3.88
CA GLU A 89 -3.45 -13.57 4.26
C GLU A 89 -2.35 -14.25 3.43
N LYS A 90 -2.39 -14.11 2.11
CA LYS A 90 -1.34 -14.63 1.20
C LYS A 90 0.04 -14.03 1.45
N ARG A 91 0.11 -12.76 1.84
CA ARG A 91 1.39 -12.11 2.18
C ARG A 91 1.94 -12.68 3.48
N ILE A 92 1.11 -12.89 4.48
CA ILE A 92 1.51 -13.52 5.75
C ILE A 92 2.01 -14.94 5.52
N GLU A 93 1.34 -15.73 4.68
CA GLU A 93 1.78 -17.08 4.33
C GLU A 93 3.16 -17.08 3.67
N ARG A 94 3.36 -16.25 2.63
CA ARG A 94 4.67 -16.10 1.98
C ARG A 94 5.75 -15.59 2.91
N LEU A 95 5.42 -14.71 3.87
CA LEU A 95 6.35 -14.27 4.91
C LEU A 95 6.80 -15.46 5.76
N LYS A 96 5.86 -16.28 6.26
CA LYS A 96 6.18 -17.47 7.05
C LYS A 96 7.06 -18.46 6.28
N GLU A 97 6.71 -18.72 5.02
CA GLU A 97 7.49 -19.61 4.15
C GLU A 97 8.91 -19.13 3.94
N ARG A 98 9.11 -17.83 3.68
CA ARG A 98 10.45 -17.26 3.49
C ARG A 98 11.21 -17.22 4.81
N MET A 99 10.55 -16.90 5.92
CA MET A 99 11.17 -16.93 7.25
C MET A 99 11.67 -18.32 7.63
N ALA A 100 10.94 -19.38 7.27
CA ALA A 100 11.29 -20.77 7.56
C ALA A 100 12.43 -21.35 6.69
N LYS A 101 12.79 -20.72 5.57
CA LYS A 101 13.83 -21.21 4.64
C LYS A 101 15.25 -20.76 5.03
N GLU A 102 15.64 -20.98 6.28
CA GLU A 102 17.02 -20.74 6.76
C GLU A 102 17.75 -22.04 7.07
#